data_AF-A0A0N5AM42-F1
#
_entry.id   AF-A0A0N5AM42-F1
#
_cell.length_a   1.000
_cell.length_b   1.000
_cell.length_c   1.000
_cell.angle_alpha   90.00
_cell.angle_beta   90.00
_cell.angle_gamma   90.00
#
_symmetry.space_group_name_H-M   'P 1'
#
loop_
_entity.id
_entity.type
_entity.pdbx_description
1 polymer ?
#
loop_
_entity_poly.entity_id
_entity_poly.type
_entity_poly.pdbx_seq_one_letter_code
_entity_poly.pdbx_strand_id
1 'polypeptide(L)'
;MGFNVLISRFHDSFRFATQRVVFALAFVHYFTAEKLISLAAVADTIGICSDGKEGFHLDLEDYLFGILLLVTELSRFIVNAVAAGDNRRPFQVADFVRSIDANFRLLNLKNDSLRRKFDTLKYDLQKCDQVVYDLSIRGLRPKNLLDSNPLKTNSDSNDVSASPPKVAKMSED
;
A
#
# COMPACT_ATOMS: atom_id res chain seq x y z
N MET A 1 -28.19 -24.92 -14.33
CA MET A 1 -26.88 -25.24 -14.95
C MET A 1 -26.59 -24.44 -16.22
N GLY A 2 -27.55 -24.26 -17.15
CA GLY A 2 -27.30 -23.53 -18.42
C GLY A 2 -27.02 -22.03 -18.31
N PHE A 3 -27.62 -21.32 -17.35
CA PHE A 3 -27.49 -19.86 -17.21
C PHE A 3 -26.07 -19.41 -16.81
N ASN A 4 -25.43 -20.09 -15.85
CA ASN A 4 -24.06 -19.76 -15.44
C ASN A 4 -23.03 -19.98 -16.56
N VAL A 5 -23.20 -21.06 -17.35
CA VAL A 5 -22.34 -21.34 -18.52
C VAL A 5 -22.48 -20.27 -19.59
N LEU A 6 -23.68 -19.72 -19.77
CA LEU A 6 -23.91 -18.59 -20.67
C LEU A 6 -23.20 -17.33 -20.17
N ILE A 7 -23.30 -17.00 -18.88
CA ILE A 7 -22.64 -15.82 -18.30
C ILE A 7 -21.12 -15.89 -18.48
N SER A 8 -20.50 -17.04 -18.19
CA SER A 8 -19.05 -17.21 -18.42
C SER A 8 -18.67 -17.09 -19.89
N ARG A 9 -19.56 -17.44 -20.83
CA ARG A 9 -19.31 -17.23 -22.27
C ARG A 9 -19.35 -15.78 -22.70
N PHE A 10 -20.14 -14.95 -22.04
CA PHE A 10 -20.21 -13.51 -22.29
C PHE A 10 -19.23 -12.69 -21.43
N HIS A 11 -18.42 -13.34 -20.59
CA HIS A 11 -17.50 -12.69 -19.66
C HIS A 11 -16.60 -11.66 -20.32
N ASP A 12 -15.99 -12.01 -21.45
CA ASP A 12 -15.12 -11.09 -22.22
C ASP A 12 -15.81 -9.77 -22.62
N SER A 13 -17.14 -9.77 -22.77
CA SER A 13 -17.89 -8.57 -23.17
C SER A 13 -17.95 -7.52 -22.05
N PHE A 14 -17.99 -7.94 -20.79
CA PHE A 14 -18.10 -7.05 -19.63
C PHE A 14 -16.87 -7.04 -18.72
N ARG A 15 -15.88 -7.89 -19.00
CA ARG A 15 -14.62 -8.03 -18.27
C ARG A 15 -13.94 -6.67 -18.01
N PHE A 16 -13.68 -5.91 -19.07
CA PHE A 16 -13.03 -4.59 -18.95
C PHE A 16 -13.86 -3.58 -18.14
N ALA A 17 -15.17 -3.58 -18.31
CA ALA A 17 -16.05 -2.70 -17.55
C ALA A 17 -16.03 -3.05 -16.04
N THR A 18 -16.08 -4.34 -15.73
CA THR A 18 -16.06 -4.84 -14.34
C THR A 18 -14.76 -4.48 -13.65
N GLN A 19 -13.61 -4.72 -14.29
CA GLN A 19 -12.30 -4.33 -13.77
C GLN A 19 -12.20 -2.81 -13.50
N ARG A 20 -12.78 -1.98 -14.36
CA ARG A 20 -12.83 -0.52 -14.19
C ARG A 20 -13.72 -0.10 -13.02
N VAL A 21 -14.86 -0.78 -12.82
CA VAL A 21 -15.74 -0.54 -11.67
C VAL A 21 -15.06 -0.94 -10.37
N VAL A 22 -14.43 -2.12 -10.31
CA VAL A 22 -13.64 -2.55 -9.15
C VAL A 22 -12.57 -1.52 -8.83
N PHE A 23 -11.81 -1.09 -9.83
CA PHE A 23 -10.80 -0.03 -9.67
C PHE A 23 -11.40 1.23 -9.05
N ALA A 24 -12.50 1.75 -9.60
CA ALA A 24 -13.11 2.99 -9.13
C ALA A 24 -13.56 2.88 -7.67
N LEU A 25 -14.22 1.78 -7.31
CA LEU A 25 -14.68 1.53 -5.95
C LEU A 25 -13.51 1.37 -4.98
N ALA A 26 -12.47 0.62 -5.36
CA ALA A 26 -11.28 0.45 -4.55
C ALA A 26 -10.53 1.78 -4.35
N PHE A 27 -10.52 2.65 -5.36
CA PHE A 27 -9.87 3.96 -5.27
C PHE A 27 -10.61 4.90 -4.32
N VAL A 28 -11.94 4.97 -4.40
CA VAL A 28 -12.76 5.74 -3.45
C VAL A 28 -12.60 5.19 -2.03
N HIS A 29 -12.65 3.86 -1.88
CA HIS A 29 -12.51 3.21 -0.58
C HIS A 29 -11.13 3.47 0.05
N TYR A 30 -10.06 3.44 -0.74
CA TYR A 30 -8.71 3.76 -0.27
C TYR A 30 -8.64 5.16 0.34
N PHE A 31 -9.21 6.18 -0.30
CA PHE A 31 -9.17 7.54 0.27
C PHE A 31 -10.06 7.74 1.48
N THR A 32 -11.03 6.85 1.70
CA THR A 32 -11.97 6.93 2.83
C THR A 32 -11.47 6.14 4.04
N ALA A 33 -10.91 4.95 3.83
CA ALA A 33 -10.56 4.00 4.88
C ALA A 33 -9.07 3.64 4.95
N GLU A 34 -8.25 4.07 3.98
CA GLU A 34 -6.83 3.74 3.83
C GLU A 34 -6.55 2.23 3.82
N LYS A 35 -7.54 1.44 3.39
CA LYS A 35 -7.52 -0.02 3.38
C LYS A 35 -7.97 -0.56 2.03
N LEU A 36 -7.65 -1.83 1.79
CA LEU A 36 -8.11 -2.56 0.62
C LEU A 36 -9.57 -2.97 0.83
N ILE A 37 -10.46 -2.61 -0.10
CA ILE A 37 -11.84 -3.08 -0.11
C ILE A 37 -11.86 -4.59 -0.41
N SER A 38 -12.69 -5.37 0.28
CA SER A 38 -12.77 -6.82 0.03
C SER A 38 -13.59 -7.14 -1.24
N LEU A 39 -13.34 -8.30 -1.87
CA LEU A 39 -14.12 -8.75 -3.03
C LEU A 39 -15.62 -8.81 -2.72
N ALA A 40 -15.99 -9.35 -1.55
CA ALA A 40 -17.38 -9.41 -1.10
C ALA A 40 -17.99 -8.01 -0.99
N ALA A 41 -17.29 -7.05 -0.38
CA ALA A 41 -17.79 -5.68 -0.27
C ALA A 41 -17.97 -5.00 -1.64
N VAL A 42 -17.07 -5.26 -2.61
CA VAL A 42 -17.24 -4.77 -3.98
C VAL A 42 -18.47 -5.39 -4.63
N ALA A 43 -18.63 -6.71 -4.53
CA ALA A 43 -19.76 -7.44 -5.09
C ALA A 43 -21.10 -6.96 -4.49
N ASP A 44 -21.15 -6.76 -3.17
CA ASP A 44 -22.31 -6.19 -2.47
C ASP A 44 -22.62 -4.77 -2.95
N THR A 45 -21.59 -3.93 -3.15
CA THR A 45 -21.76 -2.54 -3.60
C THR A 45 -22.33 -2.44 -5.01
N ILE A 46 -21.95 -3.36 -5.91
CA ILE A 46 -22.45 -3.41 -7.30
C ILE A 46 -23.74 -4.24 -7.43
N GLY A 47 -24.19 -4.89 -6.36
CA GLY A 47 -25.42 -5.68 -6.33
C GLY A 47 -25.30 -7.05 -7.02
N ILE A 48 -24.13 -7.68 -6.97
CA ILE A 48 -23.89 -9.00 -7.57
C ILE A 48 -23.33 -9.99 -6.55
N CYS A 49 -23.42 -11.28 -6.85
CA CYS A 49 -22.90 -12.31 -5.95
C CYS A 49 -21.37 -12.36 -5.95
N SER A 50 -20.76 -12.68 -4.82
CA SER A 50 -19.34 -13.03 -4.75
C SER A 50 -19.07 -14.52 -5.01
N ASP A 51 -20.07 -15.39 -4.85
CA ASP A 51 -19.95 -16.84 -5.09
C ASP A 51 -20.43 -17.19 -6.52
N GLY A 52 -19.59 -17.89 -7.28
CA GLY A 52 -19.84 -18.24 -8.68
C GLY A 52 -20.86 -19.36 -8.91
N LYS A 53 -21.52 -19.82 -7.85
CA LYS A 53 -22.49 -20.93 -7.91
C LYS A 53 -23.83 -20.51 -8.53
N GLU A 54 -24.25 -19.25 -8.38
CA GLU A 54 -25.54 -18.79 -8.89
C GLU A 54 -25.48 -17.36 -9.45
N GLY A 55 -25.81 -17.21 -10.73
CA GLY A 55 -26.04 -15.92 -11.37
C GLY A 55 -24.78 -15.17 -11.79
N PHE A 56 -24.96 -13.86 -12.00
CA PHE A 56 -23.87 -12.95 -12.34
C PHE A 56 -23.04 -12.67 -11.07
N HIS A 57 -21.74 -12.95 -11.14
CA HIS A 57 -20.85 -12.84 -9.98
C HIS A 57 -19.58 -12.07 -10.34
N LEU A 58 -18.93 -11.52 -9.31
CA LEU A 58 -17.63 -10.88 -9.47
C LEU A 58 -16.54 -11.95 -9.53
N ASP A 59 -15.91 -12.09 -10.70
CA ASP A 59 -14.75 -12.97 -10.82
C ASP A 59 -13.59 -12.44 -9.96
N LEU A 60 -12.91 -13.34 -9.26
CA LEU A 60 -11.70 -13.05 -8.51
C LEU A 60 -10.63 -12.47 -9.42
N GLU A 61 -10.52 -12.97 -10.65
CA GLU A 61 -9.49 -12.51 -11.58
C GLU A 61 -9.71 -11.04 -11.98
N ASP A 62 -10.96 -10.65 -12.22
CA ASP A 62 -11.33 -9.26 -12.51
C ASP A 62 -11.16 -8.33 -11.31
N TYR A 63 -11.48 -8.84 -10.12
CA TYR A 63 -11.21 -8.12 -8.88
C TYR A 63 -9.70 -7.83 -8.75
N LEU A 64 -8.84 -8.85 -8.89
CA LEU A 64 -7.40 -8.70 -8.79
C LEU A 64 -6.85 -7.77 -9.86
N PHE A 65 -7.35 -7.85 -11.10
CA PHE A 65 -6.99 -6.90 -12.16
C PHE A 65 -7.36 -5.46 -11.79
N GLY A 66 -8.54 -5.23 -11.24
CA GLY A 66 -8.97 -3.91 -10.75
C GLY A 66 -8.05 -3.35 -9.67
N ILE A 67 -7.56 -4.19 -8.75
CA ILE A 67 -6.58 -3.79 -7.73
C ILE A 67 -5.22 -3.44 -8.35
N LEU A 68 -4.76 -4.15 -9.38
CA LEU A 68 -3.53 -3.78 -10.09
C LEU A 68 -3.66 -2.43 -10.80
N LEU A 69 -4.84 -2.12 -11.35
CA LEU A 69 -5.11 -0.78 -11.90
C LEU A 69 -5.07 0.31 -10.82
N LEU A 70 -5.58 0.02 -9.62
CA LEU A 70 -5.51 0.93 -8.47
C LEU A 70 -4.05 1.28 -8.13
N VAL A 71 -3.17 0.28 -8.06
CA VAL A 71 -1.75 0.49 -7.74
C VAL A 71 -1.08 1.40 -8.76
N THR A 72 -1.33 1.20 -10.06
CA THR A 72 -0.79 2.06 -11.12
C THR A 72 -1.28 3.51 -10.99
N GLU A 73 -2.53 3.74 -10.63
CA GLU A 73 -3.03 5.11 -10.42
C GLU A 73 -2.51 5.74 -9.12
N LEU A 74 -2.33 4.95 -8.06
CA LEU A 74 -1.70 5.42 -6.82
C LEU A 74 -0.24 5.85 -7.03
N SER A 75 0.52 5.13 -7.86
CA SER A 75 1.90 5.50 -8.22
C SER A 75 1.98 6.82 -9.00
N ARG A 76 0.91 7.21 -9.70
CA ARG A 76 0.77 8.52 -10.35
C ARG A 76 0.32 9.59 -9.36
N PHE A 77 -0.67 9.29 -8.54
CA PHE A 77 -1.18 10.17 -7.49
C PHE A 77 -0.07 10.66 -6.56
N ILE A 78 0.88 9.80 -6.20
CA ILE A 78 1.96 10.12 -5.26
C ILE A 78 2.80 11.33 -5.69
N VAL A 79 3.11 11.44 -6.99
CA VAL A 79 3.90 12.54 -7.55
C VAL A 79 3.09 13.84 -7.51
N ASN A 80 1.81 13.76 -7.84
CA ASN A 80 0.90 14.89 -7.81
C ASN A 80 0.65 15.38 -6.38
N ALA A 81 0.59 14.47 -5.40
CA ALA A 81 0.44 14.81 -3.99
C ALA A 81 1.64 15.63 -3.49
N VAL A 82 2.87 15.20 -3.82
CA VAL A 82 4.09 15.96 -3.49
C VAL A 82 4.10 17.33 -4.18
N ALA A 83 3.73 17.39 -5.46
CA ALA A 83 3.65 18.64 -6.20
C ALA A 83 2.62 19.62 -5.60
N ALA A 84 1.54 19.10 -5.01
CA ALA A 84 0.53 19.86 -4.27
C ALA A 84 0.95 20.20 -2.82
N GLY A 85 2.14 19.80 -2.38
CA GLY A 85 2.68 20.07 -1.04
C GLY A 85 2.28 19.05 0.04
N ASP A 86 1.56 17.97 -0.31
CA ASP A 86 1.22 16.90 0.63
C ASP A 86 2.35 15.86 0.68
N ASN A 87 3.22 16.03 1.67
CA ASN A 87 4.34 15.11 1.93
C ASN A 87 3.95 13.90 2.79
N ARG A 88 2.70 13.80 3.28
CA ARG A 88 2.27 12.70 4.15
C ARG A 88 1.73 11.53 3.35
N ARG A 89 0.89 11.81 2.35
CA ARG A 89 0.26 10.78 1.49
C ARG A 89 1.27 9.84 0.83
N PRO A 90 2.46 10.27 0.38
CA PRO A 90 3.43 9.37 -0.22
C PRO A 90 3.85 8.21 0.66
N PHE A 91 4.03 8.43 1.96
CA PHE A 91 4.39 7.36 2.88
C PHE A 91 3.25 6.34 3.01
N GLN A 92 2.01 6.82 3.20
CA GLN A 92 0.83 5.97 3.32
C GLN A 92 0.56 5.14 2.05
N VAL A 93 0.72 5.76 0.89
CA VAL A 93 0.53 5.10 -0.41
C VAL A 93 1.61 4.05 -0.63
N ALA A 94 2.88 4.35 -0.35
CA ALA A 94 3.96 3.38 -0.51
C ALA A 94 3.78 2.16 0.39
N ASP A 95 3.39 2.36 1.65
CA ASP A 95 3.11 1.25 2.58
C ASP A 95 1.93 0.40 2.12
N PHE A 96 0.86 1.04 1.62
CA PHE A 96 -0.27 0.34 1.03
C PHE A 96 0.16 -0.49 -0.19
N VAL A 97 0.87 0.11 -1.16
CA VAL A 97 1.33 -0.60 -2.37
C VAL A 97 2.26 -1.77 -2.02
N ARG A 98 3.13 -1.62 -1.00
CA ARG A 98 3.99 -2.71 -0.50
C ARG A 98 3.17 -3.86 0.09
N SER A 99 2.09 -3.55 0.82
CA SER A 99 1.17 -4.58 1.33
C SER A 99 0.46 -5.34 0.20
N ILE A 100 0.09 -4.63 -0.89
CA ILE A 100 -0.51 -5.27 -2.07
C ILE A 100 0.51 -6.16 -2.78
N ASP A 101 1.75 -5.71 -2.99
CA ASP A 101 2.82 -6.53 -3.56
C ASP A 101 3.02 -7.82 -2.76
N ALA A 102 3.12 -7.71 -1.43
CA ALA A 102 3.25 -8.86 -0.54
C ALA A 102 2.05 -9.83 -0.68
N ASN A 103 0.82 -9.32 -0.70
CA ASN A 103 -0.38 -10.12 -0.86
C ASN A 103 -0.42 -10.85 -2.21
N PHE A 104 -0.05 -10.18 -3.30
CA PHE A 104 0.00 -10.81 -4.63
C PHE A 104 1.08 -11.89 -4.75
N ARG A 105 2.21 -11.76 -4.02
CA ARG A 105 3.25 -12.80 -3.97
C ARG A 105 2.77 -14.10 -3.30
N LEU A 106 1.80 -14.01 -2.39
CA LEU A 106 1.17 -15.19 -1.77
C LEU A 106 0.25 -15.95 -2.74
N LEU A 107 -0.20 -15.28 -3.81
CA LEU A 107 -1.05 -15.90 -4.81
C LEU A 107 -0.18 -16.70 -5.81
N ASN A 108 -0.45 -18.00 -5.91
CA ASN A 108 0.17 -18.84 -6.95
C ASN A 108 -0.53 -18.63 -8.30
N LEU A 109 -0.36 -17.44 -8.87
CA LEU A 109 -0.95 -17.06 -10.16
C LEU A 109 -0.36 -17.93 -11.27
N LYS A 110 -1.24 -18.62 -12.02
CA LYS A 110 -0.88 -19.31 -13.26
C LYS A 110 -0.41 -18.29 -14.31
N ASN A 111 0.31 -18.74 -15.34
CA ASN A 111 0.84 -17.90 -16.42
C ASN A 111 -0.28 -17.38 -17.34
N ASP A 112 -1.05 -16.42 -16.83
CA ASP A 112 -2.12 -15.73 -17.54
C ASP A 112 -1.82 -14.22 -17.64
N SER A 113 -2.63 -13.50 -18.40
CA SER A 113 -2.71 -12.04 -18.49
C SER A 113 -2.57 -11.33 -17.12
N LEU A 114 -3.17 -11.87 -16.06
CA LEU A 114 -3.06 -11.32 -14.70
C LEU A 114 -1.62 -11.33 -14.20
N ARG A 115 -0.87 -12.41 -14.48
CA ARG A 115 0.53 -12.53 -14.09
C ARG A 115 1.39 -11.47 -14.78
N ARG A 116 1.17 -11.26 -16.09
CA ARG A 116 1.89 -10.20 -16.85
C ARG A 116 1.62 -8.82 -16.26
N LYS A 117 0.37 -8.55 -15.86
CA LYS A 117 0.02 -7.28 -15.22
C LYS A 117 0.65 -7.16 -13.84
N PHE A 118 0.66 -8.22 -13.04
CA PHE A 118 1.35 -8.24 -11.75
C PHE A 118 2.87 -8.01 -11.91
N ASP A 119 3.51 -8.55 -12.95
CA ASP A 119 4.94 -8.32 -13.20
C ASP A 119 5.26 -6.83 -13.44
N THR A 120 4.27 -6.01 -13.85
CA THR A 120 4.43 -4.56 -13.98
C THR A 120 4.36 -3.81 -12.64
N LEU A 121 3.76 -4.40 -11.60
CA LEU A 121 3.58 -3.79 -10.28
C LEU A 121 4.92 -3.43 -9.62
N LYS A 122 5.99 -4.20 -9.87
CA LYS A 122 7.33 -3.90 -9.33
C LYS A 122 7.83 -2.52 -9.72
N TYR A 123 7.48 -2.03 -10.92
CA TYR A 123 7.88 -0.70 -11.38
C TYR A 123 7.06 0.40 -10.70
N ASP A 124 5.77 0.16 -10.46
CA ASP A 124 4.91 1.06 -9.68
C ASP A 124 5.40 1.18 -8.23
N LEU A 125 5.77 0.05 -7.61
CA LEU A 125 6.34 0.02 -6.26
C LEU A 125 7.69 0.75 -6.21
N GLN A 126 8.61 0.48 -7.14
CA GLN A 126 9.89 1.17 -7.24
C GLN A 126 9.71 2.70 -7.36
N LYS A 127 8.73 3.14 -8.14
CA LYS A 127 8.39 4.56 -8.26
C LYS A 127 7.92 5.16 -6.94
N CYS A 128 7.06 4.45 -6.20
CA CYS A 128 6.59 4.89 -4.88
C CYS A 128 7.74 4.98 -3.88
N ASP A 129 8.60 3.96 -3.84
CA ASP A 129 9.77 3.91 -2.95
C ASP A 129 10.76 5.03 -3.26
N GLN A 130 10.99 5.35 -4.54
CA GLN A 130 11.86 6.46 -4.94
C GLN A 130 11.33 7.82 -4.43
N VAL A 131 10.02 8.06 -4.55
CA VAL A 131 9.42 9.30 -4.03
C VAL A 131 9.54 9.39 -2.52
N VAL A 132 9.26 8.30 -1.80
CA VAL A 132 9.43 8.23 -0.34
C VAL A 132 10.89 8.43 0.09
N TYR A 133 11.83 7.87 -0.67
CA TYR A 133 13.25 8.06 -0.45
C TYR A 133 13.65 9.54 -0.60
N ASP A 134 13.24 10.19 -1.70
CA ASP A 134 13.54 11.59 -1.97
C ASP A 134 12.98 12.52 -0.89
N LEU A 135 11.78 12.25 -0.37
CA LEU A 135 11.19 12.99 0.75
C LEU A 135 11.94 12.74 2.06
N SER A 136 12.38 11.50 2.29
CA SER A 136 13.09 11.11 3.51
C SER A 136 14.43 11.81 3.64
N ILE A 137 15.23 11.85 2.58
CA ILE A 137 16.55 12.51 2.59
C ILE A 137 16.43 14.04 2.75
N ARG A 138 15.28 14.61 2.39
CA ARG A 138 14.96 16.04 2.59
C ARG A 138 14.39 16.34 3.97
N GLY A 139 14.25 15.34 4.84
CA GLY A 139 13.71 15.51 6.19
C GLY A 139 12.19 15.76 6.23
N LEU A 140 11.46 15.41 5.16
CA LEU A 140 10.00 15.64 5.04
C LEU A 140 9.16 14.46 5.54
N ARG A 141 9.72 13.60 6.41
CA ARG A 141 8.95 12.52 7.02
C ARG A 141 7.92 13.07 8.02
N PRO A 142 6.67 12.59 8.00
CA PRO A 142 5.69 12.95 9.02
C PRO A 142 6.16 12.51 10.41
N LYS A 143 6.19 13.43 11.37
CA LYS A 143 6.66 13.16 12.74
C LYS A 143 5.81 12.11 13.49
N ASN A 144 4.55 11.93 13.08
CA ASN A 144 3.62 10.97 13.70
C ASN A 144 3.91 9.49 13.38
N LEU A 145 4.90 9.19 12.52
CA LEU A 145 5.35 7.82 12.23
C LEU A 145 6.53 7.37 13.11
N LEU A 146 7.02 8.23 14.02
CA LEU A 146 8.20 7.93 14.84
C LEU A 146 7.86 7.17 16.14
N ASP A 147 6.58 6.99 16.47
CA ASP A 147 6.15 6.46 17.77
C ASP A 147 5.79 4.96 17.78
N SER A 148 5.95 4.23 16.67
CA SER A 148 5.62 2.80 16.61
C SER A 148 6.81 1.87 16.38
N ASN A 149 8.05 2.30 16.68
CA ASN A 149 9.21 1.41 16.62
C ASN A 149 9.72 1.08 18.03
N PRO A 150 9.58 -0.18 18.53
CA PRO A 150 10.02 -0.56 19.89
C PRO A 150 11.54 -0.63 20.09
N LEU A 151 12.38 -0.28 19.11
CA LEU A 151 13.84 -0.30 19.26
C LEU A 151 14.44 1.11 19.31
N LYS A 152 14.27 1.75 20.46
CA LYS A 152 15.30 2.63 21.02
C LYS A 152 15.50 2.27 22.49
N THR A 153 16.17 1.15 22.74
CA THR A 153 16.89 0.96 23.99
C THR A 153 18.13 1.85 23.94
N ASN A 154 18.12 2.84 24.82
CA ASN A 154 19.19 3.78 25.08
C ASN A 154 20.57 3.09 25.17
N SER A 155 21.49 3.52 24.34
CA SER A 155 22.91 3.56 24.66
C SER A 155 23.46 4.80 23.99
N ASP A 156 23.58 5.88 24.76
CA ASP A 156 24.65 6.89 24.66
C ASP A 156 24.37 8.02 25.65
N SER A 157 24.88 7.85 26.87
CA SER A 157 25.17 8.94 27.81
C SER A 157 26.28 8.48 28.76
N ASN A 158 27.52 8.44 28.27
CA ASN A 158 28.71 8.43 29.12
C ASN A 158 29.70 9.45 28.56
N ASP A 159 29.39 10.73 28.81
CA ASP A 159 30.38 11.80 28.75
C ASP A 159 30.84 12.08 30.18
N VAL A 160 31.92 11.41 30.60
CA VAL A 160 32.68 11.79 31.79
C VAL A 160 33.66 12.88 31.37
N SER A 161 33.23 14.14 31.48
CA SER A 161 34.14 15.29 31.47
C SER A 161 34.02 16.01 32.81
N ALA A 162 34.97 15.74 33.72
CA ALA A 162 35.21 16.56 34.89
C ALA A 162 36.71 16.82 34.98
N SER A 163 37.14 18.02 34.58
CA SER A 163 38.48 18.54 34.84
C SER A 163 38.62 18.98 36.32
N PRO A 164 39.83 18.92 36.92
CA PRO A 164 40.13 19.34 38.29
C PRO A 164 40.57 20.83 38.32
N PRO A 165 41.10 21.44 39.41
CA PRO A 165 41.12 21.15 40.87
C PRO A 165 40.66 22.35 41.74
N LYS A 166 40.58 22.22 43.07
CA LYS A 166 40.91 23.31 44.02
C LYS A 166 41.60 22.79 45.28
N VAL A 167 42.81 23.29 45.49
CA VAL A 167 43.66 23.12 46.66
C VAL A 167 43.07 23.87 47.86
N ALA A 168 43.01 23.22 49.02
CA ALA A 168 42.98 23.90 50.31
C ALA A 168 43.85 23.15 51.32
N LYS A 169 44.53 23.94 52.15
CA LYS A 169 45.69 23.68 52.99
C LYS A 169 45.30 23.08 54.36
N MET A 170 46.20 22.22 54.89
CA MET A 170 46.90 22.35 56.19
C MET A 170 46.22 21.94 57.52
N SER A 171 46.87 21.00 58.22
CA SER A 171 47.16 20.87 59.69
C SER A 171 47.23 19.37 60.07
N GLU A 172 48.41 18.80 60.38
CA GLU A 172 48.91 18.48 61.75
C GLU A 172 47.99 17.49 62.49
N ASP A 173 48.39 16.30 62.95
CA ASP A 173 49.63 15.79 63.56
C ASP A 173 50.03 14.38 63.07
#